data_AF-A0A1G5E9E6-F1
#
_entry.id   AF-A0A1G5E9E6-F1
#
_cell.length_a   1.000
_cell.length_b   1.000
_cell.length_c   1.000
_cell.angle_alpha   90.00
_cell.angle_beta   90.00
_cell.angle_gamma   90.00
#
_symmetry.space_group_name_H-M   'P 1'
#
loop_
_entity.id
_entity.type
_entity.pdbx_description
1 polymer ?
#
loop_
_entity_poly.entity_id
_entity_poly.type
_entity_poly.pdbx_seq_one_letter_code
_entity_poly.pdbx_strand_id
1 'polypeptide(L)'
;MDLLSAEYLLKMCPIPIEIICYHCQQSAEKYLKGYLVLHGMNPPKTHDLDQLQKLCANVSDSFLDIADHCSDLTAYGVQPRYPMN
;
A
#
# COMPACT_ATOMS: atom_id res chain seq x y z
N MET A 1 6.33 10.19 2.44
CA MET A 1 7.03 10.39 1.15
C MET A 1 6.15 9.88 0.02
N ASP A 2 5.73 8.61 0.04
CA ASP A 2 4.99 7.99 -1.07
C ASP A 2 3.65 8.66 -1.40
N LEU A 3 2.79 8.93 -0.40
CA LEU A 3 1.52 9.63 -0.65
C LEU A 3 1.74 11.01 -1.30
N LEU A 4 2.72 11.79 -0.81
CA LEU A 4 3.07 13.09 -1.39
C LEU A 4 3.60 12.93 -2.83
N SER A 5 4.36 11.87 -3.11
CA SER A 5 4.80 11.54 -4.47
C SER A 5 3.61 11.23 -5.38
N ALA A 6 2.65 10.43 -4.92
CA ALA A 6 1.42 10.14 -5.66
C ALA A 6 0.61 11.42 -5.96
N GLU A 7 0.40 12.27 -4.95
CA GLU A 7 -0.29 13.57 -5.08
C GLU A 7 0.42 14.54 -6.03
N TYR A 8 1.76 14.53 -6.03
CA TYR A 8 2.56 15.33 -6.94
C TYR A 8 2.42 14.82 -8.38
N LEU A 9 2.52 13.51 -8.59
CA LEU A 9 2.45 12.89 -9.91
C LEU A 9 1.07 13.01 -10.57
N LEU A 10 -0.02 13.13 -9.79
CA LEU A 10 -1.36 13.43 -10.32
C LEU A 10 -1.42 14.75 -11.11
N LYS A 11 -0.44 15.65 -10.95
CA LYS A 11 -0.38 16.96 -11.63
C LYS A 11 0.45 16.93 -12.91
N MET A 12 1.04 15.78 -13.28
CA MET A 12 1.90 15.62 -14.46
C MET A 12 1.11 15.36 -15.75
N CYS A 13 1.70 15.68 -16.91
CA CYS A 13 1.15 15.33 -18.22
C CYS A 13 2.23 14.66 -19.09
N PRO A 14 2.05 13.40 -19.54
CA PRO A 14 0.91 12.53 -19.22
C PRO A 14 0.89 12.11 -17.74
N ILE A 15 -0.29 11.77 -17.22
CA ILE A 15 -0.45 11.30 -15.83
C ILE A 15 0.11 9.87 -15.73
N PRO A 16 1.15 9.61 -14.93
CA PRO A 16 1.76 8.29 -14.83
C PRO A 16 1.01 7.41 -13.82
N ILE A 17 -0.18 6.91 -14.20
CA ILE A 17 -1.11 6.18 -13.33
C ILE A 17 -0.44 5.01 -12.60
N GLU A 18 0.35 4.20 -13.31
CA GLU A 18 1.02 3.03 -12.72
C GLU A 18 1.98 3.40 -11.57
N ILE A 19 2.75 4.48 -11.74
CA ILE A 19 3.68 4.98 -10.72
C ILE A 19 2.91 5.56 -9.53
N ILE A 20 1.78 6.23 -9.79
CA ILE A 20 0.88 6.75 -8.75
C ILE A 20 0.34 5.59 -7.91
N CYS A 21 -0.21 4.55 -8.55
CA CYS A 21 -0.74 3.37 -7.86
C CYS A 21 0.34 2.64 -7.05
N TYR A 22 1.56 2.52 -7.59
CA TYR A 22 2.71 1.97 -6.85
C TYR A 22 3.01 2.77 -5.57
N HIS A 23 3.01 4.10 -5.65
CA HIS A 23 3.21 4.93 -4.46
C HIS A 23 2.05 4.84 -3.46
N CYS A 24 0.81 4.72 -3.93
CA CYS A 24 -0.33 4.47 -3.06
C CYS A 24 -0.17 3.15 -2.30
N GLN A 25 0.19 2.06 -2.99
CA GLN A 25 0.46 0.76 -2.37
C GLN A 25 1.59 0.88 -1.32
N GLN A 26 2.70 1.49 -1.70
CA GLN A 26 3.88 1.63 -0.83
C GLN A 26 3.59 2.52 0.38
N SER A 27 2.69 3.48 0.26
CA SER A 27 2.20 4.29 1.38
C SER A 27 1.37 3.42 2.33
N ALA A 28 0.36 2.72 1.82
CA ALA A 28 -0.51 1.85 2.61
C ALA A 28 0.29 0.75 3.34
N GLU A 29 1.24 0.11 2.65
CA GLU A 29 2.14 -0.89 3.24
C GLU A 29 2.88 -0.34 4.46
N LYS A 30 3.44 0.88 4.36
CA LYS A 30 4.18 1.50 5.46
C LYS A 30 3.27 1.81 6.65
N TYR A 31 2.04 2.25 6.43
CA TYR A 31 1.08 2.49 7.51
C TYR A 31 0.69 1.19 8.22
N LEU A 32 0.36 0.12 7.48
CA LEU A 32 0.02 -1.17 8.06
C LEU A 32 1.20 -1.75 8.84
N LYS A 33 2.41 -1.77 8.26
CA LYS A 33 3.62 -2.24 8.95
C LYS A 33 3.96 -1.38 10.17
N GLY A 34 3.81 -0.06 10.07
CA GLY A 34 4.03 0.87 11.17
C GLY A 34 3.07 0.61 12.34
N TYR A 35 1.81 0.31 12.05
CA TYR A 35 0.83 -0.08 13.06
C TYR A 35 1.22 -1.39 13.76
N LEU A 36 1.65 -2.42 13.01
CA LEU A 36 2.14 -3.67 13.61
C LEU A 36 3.35 -3.43 14.53
N VAL A 37 4.31 -2.60 14.11
CA VAL A 37 5.48 -2.22 14.92
C VAL A 37 5.08 -1.46 16.18
N LEU A 38 4.11 -0.54 16.09
CA LEU A 38 3.57 0.19 17.23
C LEU A 38 3.01 -0.76 18.30
N HIS A 39 2.46 -1.89 17.88
CA HIS A 39 1.95 -2.96 18.74
C HIS A 39 2.99 -4.04 19.09
N GLY A 40 4.27 -3.78 18.86
CA GLY A 40 5.36 -4.69 19.24
C GLY A 40 5.50 -5.92 18.36
N MET A 41 4.84 -5.95 17.20
CA MET A 41 4.95 -7.05 16.24
C MET A 41 5.97 -6.71 15.15
N ASN A 42 6.81 -7.68 14.81
CA ASN A 42 7.70 -7.57 13.65
C ASN A 42 6.91 -7.88 12.37
N PRO A 43 6.72 -6.92 11.45
CA PRO A 43 5.97 -7.17 10.23
C PRO A 43 6.68 -8.18 9.33
N PRO A 44 5.95 -9.08 8.64
CA PRO A 44 6.54 -9.99 7.68
C PRO A 44 7.14 -9.25 6.49
N LYS A 45 8.15 -9.85 5.86
CA LYS A 45 8.74 -9.37 4.60
C LYS A 45 7.82 -9.73 3.43
N THR A 46 6.73 -8.98 3.29
CA THR A 46 5.73 -9.12 2.24
C THR A 46 5.30 -7.75 1.69
N HIS A 47 4.82 -7.72 0.46
CA HIS A 47 4.14 -6.57 -0.16
C HIS A 47 2.61 -6.77 -0.26
N ASP A 48 2.15 -7.92 0.21
CA ASP A 48 0.73 -8.28 0.25
C ASP A 48 0.01 -7.48 1.35
N LEU A 49 -0.83 -6.53 0.94
CA LEU A 49 -1.56 -5.69 1.87
C LEU A 49 -2.70 -6.45 2.54
N ASP A 50 -3.29 -7.47 1.89
CA ASP A 50 -4.32 -8.33 2.51
C ASP A 50 -3.74 -9.10 3.68
N GLN A 51 -2.52 -9.62 3.52
CA GLN A 51 -1.82 -10.29 4.61
C GLN A 51 -1.54 -9.32 5.77
N LEU A 52 -1.06 -8.11 5.48
CA LEU A 52 -0.73 -7.12 6.50
C LEU A 52 -1.99 -6.58 7.20
N GLN A 53 -3.07 -6.32 6.46
CA GLN A 53 -4.35 -5.89 6.98
C GLN A 53 -4.94 -6.94 7.94
N LYS A 54 -4.91 -8.22 7.59
CA LYS A 54 -5.38 -9.31 8.48
C LYS A 54 -4.61 -9.35 9.80
N LEU A 55 -3.29 -9.10 9.76
CA LEU A 55 -2.49 -8.99 10.98
C LEU A 55 -2.88 -7.77 11.82
N CYS A 56 -3.19 -6.64 11.19
CA CYS A 56 -3.68 -5.44 11.89
C CYS A 56 -5.07 -5.66 12.48
N ALA A 57 -5.95 -6.37 11.76
CA ALA A 57 -7.31 -6.71 12.20
C ALA A 57 -7.33 -7.56 13.49
N ASN A 58 -6.30 -8.40 13.70
CA ASN A 58 -6.16 -9.13 14.97
C ASN A 58 -5.91 -8.22 16.19
N VAL A 59 -5.54 -6.95 15.98
CA VAL A 59 -5.33 -5.95 17.04
C VAL A 59 -6.52 -4.97 17.11
N SER A 60 -7.08 -4.59 15.96
CA SER A 60 -8.22 -3.69 15.87
C SER A 60 -9.13 -4.03 14.68
N ASP A 61 -10.40 -4.33 14.96
CA ASP A 61 -11.39 -4.67 13.93
C ASP A 61 -11.65 -3.55 12.92
N SER A 62 -11.27 -2.30 13.22
CA SER A 62 -11.36 -1.17 12.28
C SER A 62 -10.60 -1.40 10.97
N PHE A 63 -9.62 -2.31 10.96
CA PHE A 63 -8.90 -2.66 9.74
C PHE A 63 -9.76 -3.50 8.78
N LEU A 64 -10.85 -4.12 9.23
CA LEU A 64 -11.79 -4.84 8.36
C LEU A 64 -12.47 -3.91 7.36
N ASP A 65 -12.69 -2.64 7.72
CA ASP A 65 -13.33 -1.64 6.86
C ASP A 65 -12.50 -1.29 5.61
N ILE A 66 -11.21 -1.62 5.61
CA ILE A 66 -10.29 -1.35 4.50
C ILE A 66 -9.80 -2.61 3.78
N ALA A 67 -10.41 -3.77 4.05
CA ALA A 67 -9.98 -5.05 3.48
C ALA A 67 -10.02 -5.05 1.94
N ASP A 68 -11.14 -4.63 1.35
CA ASP A 68 -11.29 -4.58 -0.12
C ASP A 68 -10.27 -3.63 -0.76
N HIS A 69 -10.01 -2.48 -0.14
CA HIS A 69 -9.01 -1.53 -0.61
C HIS A 69 -7.58 -2.09 -0.55
N CYS A 70 -7.26 -2.90 0.47
CA CYS A 70 -5.96 -3.58 0.54
C CYS A 70 -5.82 -4.61 -0.58
N SER A 71 -6.90 -5.31 -0.91
CA SER A 71 -6.91 -6.33 -1.96
C SER A 71 -6.68 -5.71 -3.32
N ASP A 72 -7.43 -4.66 -3.65
CA ASP A 72 -7.28 -3.89 -4.89
C ASP A 72 -5.87 -3.33 -5.04
N LEU A 73 -5.33 -2.78 -3.95
CA LEU A 73 -4.06 -2.06 -3.99
C LEU A 73 -2.84 -2.98 -3.99
N THR A 74 -2.99 -4.24 -3.54
CA THR A 74 -1.91 -5.26 -3.54
C THR A 74 -1.38 -5.52 -4.95
N ALA A 75 -2.23 -5.42 -5.98
CA ALA A 75 -1.83 -5.60 -7.38
C ALA A 75 -0.74 -4.62 -7.85
N TYR A 76 -0.59 -3.48 -7.15
CA TYR A 76 0.35 -2.42 -7.48
C TYR A 76 1.64 -2.46 -6.64
N GLY A 77 1.86 -3.52 -5.84
CA GLY A 77 3.02 -3.59 -4.93
C GLY A 77 4.37 -3.81 -5.60
N VAL A 78 4.39 -3.99 -6.92
CA VAL A 78 5.61 -4.10 -7.70
C VAL A 78 5.63 -2.96 -8.72
N GLN A 79 6.71 -2.19 -8.72
CA GLN A 79 6.89 -1.15 -9.73
C GLN A 79 7.00 -1.82 -11.11
N PRO A 80 6.18 -1.42 -12.10
CA PRO A 80 6.32 -1.93 -13.46
C PRO A 80 7.71 -1.58 -13.99
N ARG A 81 8.48 -2.61 -14.34
CA ARG A 81 9.85 -2.47 -14.88
C ARG A 81 9.86 -2.25 -16.38
N TYR A 82 8.76 -2.59 -17.06
CA TYR A 82 8.57 -2.41 -18.48
C TYR A 82 7.17 -1.84 -18.72
N PRO A 83 7.00 -0.93 -19.68
CA PRO A 83 5.68 -0.46 -20.07
C PRO A 83 4.85 -1.66 -20.51
N MET A 84 3.62 -1.75 -19.99
CA MET A 84 2.62 -2.68 -20.50
C MET A 84 2.17 -2.12 -21.86
N ASN A 85 2.81 -2.58 -22.93
CA ASN A 85 2.44 -2.26 -24.31
C ASN A 85 1.03 -2.75 -24.65
#